data_AF-A0A838TTX0-F1
#
_entry.id   AF-A0A838TTX0-F1
#
_cell.length_a   1.000
_cell.length_b   1.000
_cell.length_c   1.000
_cell.angle_alpha   90.00
_cell.angle_beta   90.00
_cell.angle_gamma   90.00
#
_symmetry.space_group_name_H-M   'P 1'
#
loop_
_entity.id
_entity.type
_entity.pdbx_description
1 polymer ?
#
loop_
_entity_poly.entity_id
_entity_poly.type
_entity_poly.pdbx_seq_one_letter_code
_entity_poly.pdbx_strand_id
1 'polypeptide(L)'
;MTENGDPLENAVAERVNGIIKEEYLETYDINTIKQAKELLKAVVELYNTERPHMSIGNLTPNHIHHSKTKIKTEKLWKNYYRKQTTFVNPLQD
;
A
#
# COMPACT_ATOMS: atom_id res chain seq x y z
N MET A 1 7.95 10.80 -8.97
CA MET A 1 9.12 11.35 -8.26
C MET A 1 8.72 12.74 -7.80
N THR A 2 8.87 13.06 -6.52
CA THR A 2 8.41 14.31 -5.91
C THR A 2 9.43 15.43 -6.08
N GLU A 3 8.98 16.68 -5.98
CA GLU A 3 9.80 17.88 -6.17
C GLU A 3 10.69 18.19 -4.95
N ASN A 4 10.41 17.57 -3.79
CA ASN A 4 11.19 17.70 -2.57
C ASN A 4 11.80 16.35 -2.19
N GLY A 5 13.07 16.33 -1.78
CA GLY A 5 13.82 15.13 -1.41
C GLY A 5 13.43 14.51 -0.06
N ASP A 6 12.19 14.67 0.40
CA ASP A 6 11.72 14.07 1.65
C ASP A 6 11.49 12.56 1.45
N PRO A 7 12.24 11.69 2.16
CA PRO A 7 12.10 10.24 2.05
C PRO A 7 10.69 9.73 2.38
N LEU A 8 9.93 10.45 3.20
CA LEU A 8 8.58 10.06 3.60
C LEU A 8 7.56 10.21 2.47
N GLU A 9 7.80 11.13 1.53
CA GLU A 9 6.90 11.34 0.38
C GLU A 9 6.94 10.16 -0.60
N ASN A 10 8.11 9.50 -0.75
CA ASN A 10 8.29 8.39 -1.68
C ASN A 10 8.03 7.01 -1.07
N ALA A 11 7.99 6.91 0.27
CA ALA A 11 7.88 5.63 0.98
C ALA A 11 6.67 4.77 0.54
N VAL A 12 5.53 5.39 0.21
CA VAL A 12 4.36 4.68 -0.30
C VAL A 12 4.61 4.13 -1.70
N ALA A 13 5.18 4.93 -2.59
CA ALA A 13 5.49 4.53 -3.96
C ALA A 13 6.55 3.43 -3.99
N GLU A 14 7.60 3.54 -3.18
CA GLU A 14 8.64 2.52 -3.02
C GLU A 14 8.05 1.20 -2.55
N ARG A 15 7.17 1.23 -1.55
CA ARG A 15 6.49 0.03 -1.08
C ARG A 15 5.66 -0.64 -2.18
N VAL A 16 4.90 0.14 -2.96
CA VAL A 16 4.11 -0.40 -4.08
C VAL A 16 5.02 -1.01 -5.15
N ASN A 17 6.11 -0.33 -5.51
CA ASN A 17 7.08 -0.84 -6.47
C ASN A 17 7.76 -2.12 -6.00
N GLY A 18 8.10 -2.20 -4.71
CA GLY A 18 8.62 -3.42 -4.08
C GLY A 18 7.66 -4.58 -4.20
N ILE A 19 6.38 -4.37 -3.86
CA ILE A 19 5.33 -5.40 -4.02
C ILE A 19 5.20 -5.86 -5.48
N ILE A 20 5.10 -4.93 -6.43
CA ILE A 20 4.97 -5.26 -7.85
C ILE A 20 6.17 -6.08 -8.33
N LYS A 21 7.37 -5.68 -7.94
CA LYS A 21 8.60 -6.36 -8.35
C LYS A 21 8.73 -7.74 -7.69
N GLU A 22 8.67 -7.80 -6.38
CA GLU A 22 9.03 -8.99 -5.58
C GLU A 22 7.90 -10.02 -5.50
N GLU A 23 6.63 -9.60 -5.48
CA GLU A 23 5.50 -10.53 -5.32
C GLU A 23 4.87 -10.94 -6.65
N TYR A 24 4.96 -10.10 -7.68
CA TYR A 24 4.34 -10.39 -8.98
C TYR A 24 5.39 -10.69 -10.04
N LEU A 25 6.23 -9.71 -10.41
CA LEU A 25 7.13 -9.84 -11.56
C LEU A 25 8.21 -10.90 -11.35
N GLU A 26 8.70 -11.10 -10.13
CA GLU A 26 9.70 -12.12 -9.77
C GLU A 26 9.26 -13.55 -10.17
N THR A 27 7.95 -13.80 -10.28
CA THR A 27 7.40 -15.13 -10.62
C THR A 27 7.33 -15.42 -12.12
N TYR A 28 7.72 -14.47 -12.98
CA TYR A 28 7.63 -14.61 -14.44
C TYR A 28 9.01 -14.52 -15.11
N ASP A 29 9.23 -15.38 -16.10
CA ASP A 29 10.40 -15.29 -16.98
C ASP A 29 10.20 -14.19 -18.04
N ILE A 30 10.85 -13.05 -17.83
CA ILE A 30 10.77 -11.88 -18.70
C ILE A 30 12.05 -11.77 -19.53
N ASN A 31 11.94 -12.01 -20.83
CA ASN A 31 13.12 -12.05 -21.72
C ASN A 31 13.30 -10.76 -22.54
N THR A 32 12.29 -9.89 -22.57
CA THR A 32 12.32 -8.65 -23.36
C THR A 32 11.62 -7.49 -22.64
N ILE A 33 12.04 -6.27 -22.94
CA ILE A 33 11.39 -5.05 -22.43
C ILE A 33 9.91 -4.97 -22.87
N LYS A 34 9.59 -5.47 -24.06
CA LYS A 34 8.20 -5.49 -24.56
C LYS A 34 7.32 -6.38 -23.66
N GLN A 35 7.77 -7.60 -23.39
CA GLN A 35 7.08 -8.52 -22.46
C GLN A 35 6.98 -7.91 -21.06
N ALA A 36 8.06 -7.29 -20.57
CA ALA A 36 8.07 -6.61 -19.27
C ALA A 36 6.96 -5.55 -19.17
N LYS A 37 6.80 -4.72 -20.21
CA LYS A 37 5.78 -3.66 -20.26
C LYS A 37 4.36 -4.23 -20.31
N GLU A 38 4.14 -5.27 -21.10
CA GLU A 38 2.84 -5.93 -21.22
C GLU A 38 2.44 -6.60 -19.90
N LEU A 39 3.36 -7.34 -19.29
CA LEU A 39 3.14 -7.99 -18.00
C LEU A 39 2.95 -6.97 -16.88
N LEU A 40 3.77 -5.92 -16.82
CA LEU A 40 3.63 -4.85 -15.83
C LEU A 40 2.24 -4.24 -15.86
N LYS A 41 1.69 -4.00 -17.06
CA LYS A 41 0.32 -3.48 -17.20
C LYS A 41 -0.71 -4.43 -16.58
N ALA A 42 -0.59 -5.73 -16.84
CA ALA A 42 -1.49 -6.73 -16.27
C ALA A 42 -1.35 -6.83 -14.75
N VAL A 43 -0.13 -6.79 -14.23
CA VAL A 43 0.16 -6.84 -12.79
C VAL A 43 -0.37 -5.61 -12.05
N VAL A 44 -0.22 -4.42 -12.64
CA VAL A 44 -0.76 -3.18 -12.06
C VAL A 44 -2.29 -3.23 -12.00
N GLU A 45 -2.94 -3.74 -13.05
CA GLU A 45 -4.38 -3.95 -13.04
C GLU A 45 -4.78 -4.91 -11.91
N LEU A 46 -4.12 -6.08 -11.85
CA LEU A 46 -4.36 -7.10 -10.83
C LEU A 46 -4.19 -6.57 -9.40
N TYR A 47 -3.13 -5.79 -9.15
CA TYR A 47 -2.91 -5.16 -7.85
C TYR A 47 -4.06 -4.21 -7.48
N ASN A 48 -4.55 -3.43 -8.44
CA ASN A 48 -5.60 -2.46 -8.19
C ASN A 48 -7.00 -3.07 -8.08
N THR A 49 -7.28 -4.19 -8.78
CA THR A 49 -8.62 -4.80 -8.82
C THR A 49 -8.80 -5.96 -7.86
N GLU A 50 -7.77 -6.80 -7.65
CA GLU A 50 -7.91 -8.08 -6.94
C GLU A 50 -7.21 -8.11 -5.58
N ARG A 51 -6.16 -7.31 -5.36
CA ARG A 51 -5.41 -7.37 -4.09
C ARG A 51 -6.23 -6.81 -2.93
N PRO A 52 -6.55 -7.59 -1.89
CA PRO A 52 -7.20 -7.06 -0.69
C PRO A 52 -6.19 -6.34 0.20
N HIS A 53 -6.54 -5.16 0.70
CA HIS A 53 -5.68 -4.39 1.59
C HIS A 53 -6.26 -4.27 3.00
N MET A 54 -5.55 -4.83 3.98
CA MET A 54 -5.95 -4.77 5.40
C MET A 54 -6.09 -3.33 5.95
N SER A 55 -5.40 -2.35 5.36
CA SER A 55 -5.53 -0.94 5.75
C SER A 55 -6.88 -0.32 5.38
N ILE A 56 -7.59 -0.92 4.42
CA ILE A 56 -8.88 -0.47 3.90
C ILE A 56 -9.96 -1.56 4.02
N GLY A 57 -9.90 -2.39 5.06
CA GLY A 57 -10.95 -3.39 5.33
C GLY A 57 -10.95 -4.58 4.38
N ASN A 58 -9.79 -4.94 3.81
CA ASN A 58 -9.65 -5.95 2.75
C ASN A 58 -10.36 -5.59 1.44
N LEU A 59 -10.73 -4.31 1.26
CA LEU A 59 -11.17 -3.80 -0.04
C LEU A 59 -9.97 -3.62 -0.97
N THR A 60 -10.25 -3.53 -2.27
CA THR A 60 -9.23 -3.33 -3.30
C THR A 60 -9.00 -1.84 -3.57
N PRO A 61 -7.83 -1.43 -4.07
CA PRO A 61 -7.54 -0.03 -4.33
C PRO A 61 -8.58 0.62 -5.27
N ASN A 62 -8.96 -0.07 -6.35
CA ASN A 62 -9.96 0.43 -7.29
C ASN A 62 -11.35 0.54 -6.67
N HIS A 63 -11.72 -0.36 -5.77
CA HIS A 63 -13.01 -0.29 -5.09
C HIS A 63 -13.15 1.01 -4.29
N ILE A 64 -12.09 1.39 -3.56
CA ILE A 64 -12.07 2.66 -2.81
C ILE A 64 -11.98 3.86 -3.75
N HIS A 65 -11.10 3.80 -4.76
CA HIS A 65 -10.84 4.93 -5.66
C HIS A 65 -12.06 5.32 -6.50
N HIS A 66 -12.82 4.35 -7.01
CA HIS A 66 -13.98 4.59 -7.87
C HIS A 66 -15.29 4.77 -7.10
N SER A 67 -15.28 4.67 -5.76
CA SER A 67 -16.48 4.87 -4.98
C SER A 67 -16.94 6.33 -5.02
N LYS A 68 -18.19 6.54 -5.46
CA LYS A 68 -18.82 7.87 -5.48
C LYS A 68 -19.11 8.42 -4.08
N THR A 69 -19.23 7.52 -3.10
CA THR A 69 -19.51 7.86 -1.71
C THR A 69 -18.31 7.53 -0.83
N LYS A 70 -18.14 8.26 0.26
CA LYS A 70 -17.07 7.98 1.22
C LYS A 70 -17.30 6.63 1.90
N ILE A 71 -16.51 5.62 1.53
CA ILE A 71 -16.56 4.31 2.16
C ILE A 71 -15.88 4.41 3.53
N LYS A 72 -16.57 3.95 4.57
CA LYS A 72 -15.95 3.76 5.88
C LYS A 72 -15.07 2.51 5.82
N THR A 73 -13.76 2.70 5.93
CA THR A 73 -12.79 1.61 5.95
C THR A 73 -12.34 1.29 7.37
N GLU A 74 -12.06 0.02 7.64
CA GLU A 74 -11.51 -0.43 8.93
C GLU A 74 -10.10 -0.98 8.75
N LYS A 75 -9.20 -0.65 9.68
CA LYS A 75 -7.83 -1.15 9.67
C LYS A 75 -7.81 -2.51 10.38
N LEU A 76 -7.51 -3.56 9.62
CA LEU A 76 -7.56 -4.95 10.10
C LEU A 76 -6.20 -5.50 10.57
N TRP A 77 -5.13 -4.70 10.46
CA TRP A 77 -3.81 -5.11 10.92
C TRP A 77 -3.70 -5.05 12.45
N LYS A 78 -2.97 -6.01 13.03
CA LYS A 78 -2.70 -6.05 14.47
C LYS A 78 -1.75 -4.91 14.84
N ASN A 79 -2.15 -4.10 15.82
CA ASN A 79 -1.28 -3.08 16.39
C ASN A 79 -0.56 -3.65 17.62
N TYR A 80 0.77 -3.72 17.56
CA TYR A 80 1.62 -4.25 18.63
C TYR A 80 2.10 -3.16 19.62
N TYR A 81 1.85 -1.88 19.33
CA TYR A 81 2.20 -0.81 20.25
C TYR A 81 1.28 -0.85 21.46
N ARG A 82 1.86 -0.99 22.66
CA ARG A 82 1.13 -0.85 23.91
C ARG A 82 0.61 0.58 24.01
N LYS A 83 -0.71 0.75 24.14
CA LYS A 83 -1.28 2.05 24.55
C LYS A 83 -0.76 2.33 25.96
N GLN A 84 0.01 3.40 26.13
CA GLN A 84 0.35 3.86 27.48
C GLN A 84 -0.96 4.28 28.16
N THR A 85 -1.35 3.53 29.19
CA THR A 85 -2.50 3.84 30.06
C THR A 85 -2.12 4.80 31.19
N THR A 86 -0.83 5.05 31.37
CA THR A 86 -0.32 6.06 32.31
C THR A 86 -0.37 7.43 31.65
N PHE A 87 -1.25 8.29 32.12
CA PHE A 87 -1.04 9.73 32.04
C PHE A 87 0.35 9.97 32.65
N VAL A 88 1.32 10.38 31.84
CA VAL A 88 2.62 10.80 32.36
C VAL A 88 2.36 12.04 33.22
N ASN A 89 2.33 11.79 34.54
CA ASN A 89 2.32 12.72 35.65
C ASN A 89 1.34 13.93 35.55
N PRO A 90 0.16 13.91 36.21
CA PRO A 90 -0.63 15.12 36.42
C PRO A 90 0.02 16.13 37.38
N LEU A 91 1.17 15.78 38.00
CA LEU A 91 1.94 16.62 38.92
C LEU A 91 3.32 16.94 38.32
N GLN A 92 3.34 17.55 37.13
CA GLN A 92 4.41 18.51 36.83
C GLN A 92 3.95 19.87 37.36
N ASP A 93 4.29 20.13 38.62
CA ASP A 93 4.66 21.49 39.06
C ASP A 93 6.12 21.76 38.63
#